data_AF-A0A3D3C0U8-F1
#
_entry.id   AF-A0A3D3C0U8-F1
#
_cell.length_a   1.000
_cell.length_b   1.000
_cell.length_c   1.000
_cell.angle_alpha   90.00
_cell.angle_beta   90.00
_cell.angle_gamma   90.00
#
_symmetry.space_group_name_H-M   'P 1'
#
loop_
_entity.id
_entity.type
_entity.pdbx_description
1 polymer ?
#
loop_
_entity_poly.entity_id
_entity_poly.type
_entity_poly.pdbx_seq_one_letter_code
_entity_poly.pdbx_strand_id
1 'polypeptide(L)' 'LVGFFLGWSGFPGKGRALGSGEVKFTGEILPHAKKVVYELDISRVIDRKLVMGIADGTVAVDGEVI' A
#
# COMPACT_ATOMS: atom_id res chain seq x y z
N LEU A 1 3.88 -1.69 1.84
CA LEU A 1 2.95 -2.12 2.91
C LEU A 1 2.21 -3.42 2.54
N VAL A 2 1.63 -3.53 1.33
CA VAL A 2 1.05 -4.81 0.84
C VAL A 2 2.03 -5.98 0.94
N GLY A 3 3.28 -5.82 0.50
CA GLY A 3 4.29 -6.88 0.62
C GLY A 3 4.61 -7.30 2.07
N PHE A 4 4.55 -6.34 3.02
CA PHE A 4 4.69 -6.66 4.44
C PHE A 4 3.48 -7.46 4.92
N PHE A 5 2.26 -7.06 4.56
CA PHE A 5 1.03 -7.80 4.86
C PHE A 5 1.09 -9.26 4.37
N LEU A 6 1.58 -9.50 3.13
CA LEU A 6 1.75 -10.86 2.61
C LEU A 6 2.77 -11.68 3.43
N GLY A 7 3.94 -11.10 3.73
CA GLY A 7 4.94 -11.78 4.56
C GLY A 7 4.44 -12.05 5.98
N TRP A 8 3.75 -11.09 6.59
CA TRP A 8 3.12 -11.22 7.90
C TRP A 8 2.00 -12.27 7.93
N SER A 9 1.29 -12.43 6.82
CA SER A 9 0.29 -13.48 6.63
C SER A 9 0.89 -14.89 6.43
N GLY A 10 2.21 -15.03 6.48
CA GLY A 10 2.91 -16.31 6.44
C GLY A 10 3.31 -16.78 5.03
N PHE A 11 3.13 -15.96 4.00
CA PHE A 11 3.51 -16.34 2.65
C PHE A 11 5.04 -16.26 2.45
N PRO A 12 5.69 -17.31 1.93
CA PRO A 12 7.13 -17.31 1.72
C PRO A 12 7.51 -16.53 0.45
N GLY A 13 8.76 -16.07 0.39
CA GLY A 13 9.36 -15.48 -0.80
C GLY A 13 9.86 -14.05 -0.61
N LYS A 14 10.43 -13.48 -1.67
CA LYS A 14 10.92 -12.10 -1.69
C LYS A 14 9.92 -11.21 -2.43
N GLY A 15 9.39 -10.21 -1.74
CA GLY A 15 8.39 -9.30 -2.31
C GLY A 15 8.93 -8.49 -3.50
N ARG A 16 8.07 -8.26 -4.50
CA ARG A 16 8.27 -7.32 -5.61
C ARG A 16 6.97 -6.57 -5.85
N ALA A 17 7.05 -5.27 -6.05
CA ALA A 17 5.92 -4.50 -6.55
C ALA A 17 5.68 -4.87 -8.02
N LEU A 18 4.43 -5.14 -8.38
CA LEU A 18 4.03 -5.47 -9.75
C LEU A 18 3.45 -4.27 -10.50
N GLY A 19 3.16 -3.18 -9.79
CA GLY A 19 2.60 -1.95 -10.34
C GLY A 19 1.38 -1.47 -9.55
N SER A 20 0.67 -0.52 -10.14
CA SER A 20 -0.60 0.05 -9.68
C SER A 20 -1.51 0.29 -10.87
N GLY A 21 -2.82 0.27 -10.66
CA GLY A 21 -3.79 0.62 -11.71
C GLY A 21 -3.78 2.12 -12.01
N GLU A 22 -4.39 2.91 -11.13
CA GLU A 22 -4.40 4.37 -11.19
C GLU A 22 -3.68 4.95 -9.97
N VAL A 23 -3.01 6.09 -10.15
CA VAL A 23 -2.39 6.87 -9.06
C VAL A 23 -2.74 8.33 -9.28
N LYS A 24 -3.27 8.98 -8.24
CA LYS A 24 -3.56 10.42 -8.24
C LYS A 24 -2.76 11.08 -7.13
N PHE A 25 -2.09 12.16 -7.48
CA PHE A 25 -1.46 13.06 -6.52
C PHE A 25 -2.27 14.34 -6.53
N THR A 26 -2.96 14.62 -5.43
CA THR A 26 -3.87 15.78 -5.29
C THR A 26 -3.40 16.79 -4.27
N GLY A 27 -2.38 16.43 -3.47
CA GLY A 27 -1.66 17.33 -2.58
C GLY A 27 -0.18 16.98 -2.46
N GLU A 28 0.47 17.52 -1.43
CA GLU A 28 1.91 17.35 -1.19
C GLU A 28 2.20 17.27 0.32
N ILE A 29 3.38 16.74 0.66
CA ILE A 29 3.87 16.66 2.04
C ILE A 29 4.96 17.72 2.20
N LEU A 30 4.67 18.80 2.92
CA LEU A 30 5.61 19.88 3.17
C LEU A 30 6.55 19.59 4.36
N PRO A 31 7.73 20.22 4.45
CA PRO A 31 8.70 19.94 5.52
C PRO A 31 8.21 20.17 6.95
N HIS A 32 7.13 20.93 7.14
CA HIS A 32 6.53 21.21 8.46
C HIS A 32 5.40 20.24 8.84
N ALA A 33 5.05 19.30 7.95
CA ALA A 33 4.07 18.26 8.22
C ALA A 33 4.53 17.35 9.36
N LYS A 34 3.60 16.87 10.18
CA LYS A 34 3.94 16.11 11.39
C LYS A 34 3.73 14.61 11.25
N LYS A 35 2.68 14.20 10.55
CA LYS A 35 2.29 12.79 10.45
C LYS A 35 1.74 12.47 9.06
N VAL A 36 2.31 11.43 8.46
CA VAL A 36 1.78 10.79 7.26
C VAL A 36 1.12 9.48 7.67
N VAL A 37 -0.10 9.24 7.20
CA VAL A 37 -0.85 8.01 7.41
C VAL A 37 -1.02 7.31 6.08
N TYR A 38 -0.68 6.02 6.06
CA TYR A 38 -0.96 5.14 4.93
C TYR A 38 -2.10 4.21 5.32
N GLU A 39 -3.21 4.28 4.60
CA GLU A 39 -4.31 3.34 4.76
C GLU A 39 -4.33 2.40 3.57
N LEU A 40 -4.55 1.12 3.83
CA LEU A 40 -4.61 0.08 2.81
C LEU A 40 -5.87 -0.74 3.00
N ASP A 41 -6.63 -0.90 1.91
CA ASP A 41 -7.73 -1.83 1.83
C ASP A 41 -7.31 -3.02 0.95
N ILE A 42 -7.19 -4.20 1.56
CA ILE A 42 -6.74 -5.40 0.86
C ILE A 42 -7.91 -5.98 0.06
N SER A 43 -8.01 -5.60 -1.21
CA SER A 43 -9.08 -6.04 -2.11
C SER A 43 -8.99 -7.53 -2.46
N ARG A 44 -7.78 -8.11 -2.58
CA ARG A 44 -7.61 -9.54 -2.92
C ARG A 44 -6.24 -10.09 -2.54
N VAL A 45 -6.21 -11.35 -2.11
CA VAL A 45 -5.00 -12.18 -2.06
C VAL A 45 -5.16 -13.36 -3.00
N ILE A 46 -4.16 -13.61 -3.84
CA ILE A 46 -4.07 -14.76 -4.73
C ILE A 46 -2.90 -15.61 -4.27
N ASP A 47 -3.17 -16.82 -3.82
CA ASP A 47 -2.17 -17.82 -3.43
C ASP A 47 -2.29 -19.04 -4.36
N ARG A 48 -1.42 -19.09 -5.37
CA ARG A 48 -1.32 -20.21 -6.31
C ARG A 48 0.16 -20.51 -6.57
N LYS A 49 0.56 -20.68 -7.84
CA LYS A 49 1.99 -20.77 -8.22
C LYS A 49 2.79 -19.52 -7.84
N LEU A 50 2.11 -18.37 -7.73
CA LEU A 50 2.65 -17.09 -7.29
C LEU A 50 1.71 -16.53 -6.22
N VAL A 51 2.29 -16.02 -5.13
CA VAL A 51 1.56 -15.25 -4.12
C VAL A 51 1.52 -13.78 -4.56
N MET A 52 0.33 -13.20 -4.63
CA MET A 52 0.10 -11.81 -5.03
C MET A 52 -0.98 -11.16 -4.16
N GLY A 53 -0.73 -9.94 -3.71
CA GLY A 53 -1.71 -9.10 -3.04
C GLY A 53 -2.12 -7.94 -3.93
N ILE A 54 -3.40 -7.62 -3.96
CA ILE A 54 -4.00 -6.45 -4.60
C ILE A 54 -4.68 -5.65 -3.50
N ALA A 55 -4.41 -4.36 -3.46
CA ALA A 55 -4.97 -3.45 -2.49
C ALA A 55 -5.16 -2.07 -3.11
N ASP A 56 -6.19 -1.37 -2.65
CA ASP A 56 -6.30 0.07 -2.78
C ASP A 56 -5.65 0.74 -1.58
N GLY A 57 -5.26 2.01 -1.72
CA GLY A 57 -4.66 2.74 -0.62
C GLY A 57 -4.77 4.23 -0.76
N THR A 58 -4.78 4.91 0.38
CA THR A 58 -4.77 6.37 0.47
C THR A 58 -3.59 6.83 1.33
N VAL A 59 -3.14 8.04 1.05
CA VAL A 59 -2.14 8.74 1.86
C VAL A 59 -2.82 9.97 2.45
N ALA A 60 -2.66 10.17 3.74
CA ALA A 60 -3.10 11.39 4.40
C ALA A 60 -1.95 12.08 5.11
N VAL A 61 -1.88 13.40 5.05
CA VAL A 61 -0.93 14.23 5.79
C VAL A 61 -1.69 15.08 6.80
N ASP A 62 -1.31 14.97 8.07
CA ASP A 62 -1.93 15.70 9.19
C ASP A 62 -3.47 15.64 9.25
N GLY A 63 -4.04 14.53 8.73
CA GLY A 63 -5.49 14.25 8.74
C GLY A 63 -6.20 14.49 7.40
N GLU A 64 -5.51 15.02 6.38
CA GLU A 64 -6.10 15.33 5.07
C GLU A 64 -5.59 14.36 3.99
N VAL A 65 -6.49 13.74 3.22
CA VAL A 65 -6.14 12.79 2.15
C VAL A 65 -5.61 13.53 0.93
N ILE A 66 -4.47 13.09 0.38
CA ILE A 66 -3.72 13.74 -0.70
C ILE A 66 -3.36 12.81 -1.86
#